data_AF-A0A2H5ACX3-F1
#
_entry.id   AF-A0A2H5ACX3-F1
#
_cell.length_a   1.000
_cell.length_b   1.000
_cell.length_c   1.000
_cell.angle_alpha   90.00
_cell.angle_beta   90.00
_cell.angle_gamma   90.00
#
_symmetry.space_group_name_H-M   'P 1'
#
loop_
_entity.id
_entity.type
_entity.pdbx_description
1 polymer ?
#
loop_
_entity_poly.entity_id
_entity_poly.type
_entity_poly.pdbx_seq_one_letter_code
_entity_poly.pdbx_strand_id
1 'polypeptide(L)'
;YEMWFFSENRIVYSIHGGPMAGRLNYQTVAFQCIRPGELWQCNWLEETGTIVSLVYDIKNAKITTMIGFSKGHWEHPEDAHGDKRNPEDYA
;
A
#
# COMPACT_ATOMS: atom_id res chain seq x y z
N TYR A 1 5.40 -8.79 -1.70
CA TYR A 1 5.07 -7.54 -1.01
C TYR A 1 5.94 -7.43 0.21
N GLU A 2 6.50 -6.25 0.45
CA GLU A 2 7.26 -5.90 1.64
C GLU A 2 6.76 -4.54 2.13
N MET A 3 6.67 -4.36 3.45
CA MET A 3 6.06 -3.20 4.07
C MET A 3 6.85 -2.81 5.32
N TRP A 4 7.06 -1.51 5.49
CA TRP A 4 7.64 -0.92 6.67
C TRP A 4 6.70 0.15 7.23
N PHE A 5 6.13 -0.13 8.41
CA PHE A 5 5.35 0.82 9.20
C PHE A 5 6.31 1.81 9.86
N PHE A 6 6.70 2.84 9.10
CA PHE A 6 7.79 3.75 9.43
C PHE A 6 7.47 4.70 10.60
N SER A 7 6.26 5.27 10.60
CA SER A 7 5.81 6.24 11.61
C SER A 7 4.34 6.06 11.92
N GLU A 8 3.82 6.86 12.85
CA GLU A 8 2.40 6.87 13.27
C GLU A 8 1.39 7.15 12.15
N ASN A 9 1.84 7.60 10.98
CA ASN A 9 0.96 7.95 9.86
C ASN A 9 1.59 7.69 8.48
N ARG A 10 2.69 6.93 8.42
CA ARG A 10 3.40 6.62 7.16
C ARG A 10 3.75 5.15 7.05
N ILE A 11 3.64 4.65 5.82
CA ILE A 11 4.11 3.34 5.40
C ILE A 11 5.00 3.50 4.17
N VAL A 12 6.08 2.73 4.14
CA VAL A 12 6.89 2.51 2.93
C VAL A 12 6.62 1.08 2.49
N TYR A 13 6.39 0.85 1.20
CA TYR A 13 6.20 -0.51 0.70
C TYR A 13 6.85 -0.73 -0.66
N SER A 14 7.15 -1.99 -0.94
CA SER A 14 7.68 -2.47 -2.23
C SER A 14 6.97 -3.75 -2.67
N ILE A 15 6.81 -3.91 -3.98
CA ILE A 15 6.15 -5.07 -4.58
C ILE A 15 7.17 -5.87 -5.38
N HIS A 16 7.44 -7.10 -4.93
CA HIS A 16 8.48 -7.98 -5.50
C HIS A 16 7.96 -8.98 -6.53
N GLY A 17 6.65 -9.07 -6.76
CA GLY A 17 6.06 -10.08 -7.63
C GLY A 17 4.61 -9.79 -8.00
N GLY A 18 4.09 -10.52 -8.99
CA GLY A 18 2.78 -10.27 -9.58
C GLY A 18 2.79 -9.11 -10.58
N PRO A 19 1.62 -8.66 -11.05
CA PRO A 19 1.50 -7.63 -12.09
C PRO A 19 2.10 -6.27 -11.74
N MET A 20 2.29 -5.98 -10.45
CA MET A 20 2.82 -4.69 -9.95
C MET A 20 4.28 -4.79 -9.49
N ALA A 21 5.02 -5.81 -9.94
CA ALA A 21 6.40 -6.04 -9.51
C ALA A 21 7.31 -4.88 -9.94
N GLY A 22 8.03 -4.28 -8.99
CA GLY A 22 8.87 -3.10 -9.20
C GLY A 22 8.28 -1.82 -8.61
N ARG A 23 6.98 -1.78 -8.27
CA ARG A 23 6.37 -0.60 -7.62
C ARG A 23 6.94 -0.34 -6.23
N LEU A 24 7.26 0.92 -5.98
CA LEU A 24 7.76 1.46 -4.71
C LEU A 24 6.89 2.64 -4.26
N ASN A 25 6.59 2.74 -2.97
CA ASN A 25 5.71 3.82 -2.51
C ASN A 25 6.03 4.32 -1.10
N TYR A 26 5.88 5.64 -0.90
CA TYR A 26 5.81 6.33 0.38
C TYR A 26 4.41 6.92 0.55
N GLN A 27 3.67 6.42 1.53
CA GLN A 27 2.22 6.60 1.59
C GLN A 27 1.75 7.03 2.97
N THR A 28 0.80 7.99 2.98
CA THR A 28 0.04 8.34 4.18
C THR A 28 -0.97 7.23 4.48
N VAL A 29 -1.04 6.80 5.73
CA VAL A 29 -1.88 5.69 6.18
C VAL A 29 -2.60 6.05 7.46
N ALA A 30 -3.85 5.60 7.59
CA ALA A 30 -4.60 5.65 8.83
C ALA A 30 -4.48 4.29 9.54
N PHE A 31 -4.01 4.32 10.78
CA PHE A 31 -3.95 3.14 11.65
C PHE A 31 -5.08 3.16 12.67
N GLN A 32 -5.74 2.02 12.84
CA GLN A 32 -6.70 1.79 13.89
C GLN A 32 -6.27 0.56 14.69
N CYS A 33 -6.00 0.76 15.97
CA CYS A 33 -5.82 -0.34 16.90
C CYS A 33 -7.16 -1.04 17.12
N ILE A 34 -7.27 -2.32 16.76
CA ILE A 34 -8.46 -3.12 17.06
C ILE A 34 -8.25 -3.87 18.37
N ARG A 35 -7.06 -4.48 18.56
CA ARG A 35 -6.65 -5.12 19.81
C ARG A 35 -5.18 -4.78 20.12
N PRO A 36 -4.89 -4.11 21.24
CA PRO A 36 -3.53 -3.69 21.60
C PRO A 36 -2.53 -4.86 21.60
N GLY A 37 -1.41 -4.68 20.89
CA GLY A 37 -0.35 -5.69 20.80
C GLY A 37 -0.68 -6.94 19.96
N GLU A 38 -1.81 -6.95 19.26
CA GLU A 38 -2.27 -8.10 18.49
C GLU A 38 -2.76 -7.72 17.09
N LEU A 39 -3.78 -6.87 17.00
CA LEU A 39 -4.54 -6.68 15.76
C LEU A 39 -4.68 -5.20 15.41
N TRP A 40 -4.22 -4.86 14.21
CA TRP A 40 -4.27 -3.50 13.67
C TRP A 40 -4.94 -3.48 12.30
N GLN A 41 -5.68 -2.42 12.03
CA GLN A 41 -6.15 -2.09 10.70
C GLN A 41 -5.36 -0.91 10.14
N CYS A 42 -4.97 -1.01 8.88
CA CYS A 42 -4.18 -0.02 8.15
C CYS A 42 -4.88 0.29 6.84
N ASN A 43 -5.31 1.53 6.63
CA ASN A 43 -6.08 1.92 5.43
C ASN A 43 -5.46 3.13 4.73
N TRP A 44 -5.48 3.14 3.40
CA TRP A 44 -5.11 4.31 2.61
C TRP A 44 -5.76 4.31 1.22
N LEU A 45 -5.73 5.50 0.60
CA LEU A 45 -6.03 5.74 -0.81
C LEU A 45 -4.73 6.18 -1.49
N GLU A 46 -4.46 5.63 -2.66
CA GLU A 46 -3.32 6.00 -3.49
C GLU A 46 -3.70 7.00 -4.58
N GLU A 47 -2.72 7.70 -5.13
CA GLU A 47 -2.89 8.63 -6.26
C GLU A 47 -3.56 8.00 -7.49
N THR A 48 -3.39 6.69 -7.67
CA THR A 48 -3.98 5.90 -8.76
C THR A 48 -5.47 5.60 -8.57
N GLY A 49 -6.07 6.04 -7.44
CA GLY A 49 -7.42 5.68 -7.03
C GLY A 49 -7.51 4.30 -6.37
N THR A 50 -6.38 3.64 -6.10
CA THR A 50 -6.35 2.33 -5.43
C THR A 50 -6.68 2.49 -3.96
N ILE A 51 -7.66 1.73 -3.48
CA ILE A 51 -8.03 1.67 -2.07
C ILE A 51 -7.39 0.42 -1.47
N VAL A 52 -6.65 0.59 -0.37
CA VAL A 52 -6.08 -0.53 0.36
C VAL A 52 -6.63 -0.55 1.78
N SER A 53 -7.17 -1.71 2.17
CA SER A 53 -7.55 -2.01 3.54
C SER A 53 -6.84 -3.27 4.00
N LEU A 54 -5.96 -3.12 4.99
CA LEU A 54 -5.10 -4.18 5.49
C LEU A 54 -5.40 -4.44 6.96
N VAL A 55 -5.43 -5.71 7.35
CA VAL A 55 -5.45 -6.16 8.73
C VAL A 55 -4.13 -6.87 9.02
N TYR A 56 -3.38 -6.34 9.99
CA TYR A 56 -2.14 -6.93 10.48
C TYR A 56 -2.40 -7.65 11.81
N ASP A 57 -2.40 -8.98 11.75
CA ASP A 57 -2.46 -9.86 12.91
C ASP A 57 -1.05 -10.28 13.29
N ILE A 58 -0.51 -9.58 14.29
CA ILE A 58 0.87 -9.74 14.76
C ILE A 58 1.05 -11.11 15.43
N LYS A 59 0.05 -11.58 16.18
CA LYS A 59 0.15 -12.84 16.93
C LYS A 59 0.14 -14.05 16.03
N ASN A 60 -0.64 -14.02 14.95
CA ASN A 60 -0.72 -15.10 13.98
C ASN A 60 0.26 -14.92 12.80
N ALA A 61 1.13 -13.91 12.83
CA ALA A 61 2.04 -13.56 11.74
C ALA A 61 1.32 -13.49 10.38
N LYS A 62 0.11 -12.90 10.35
CA LYS A 62 -0.78 -12.91 9.20
C LYS A 62 -1.16 -11.50 8.79
N ILE A 63 -1.12 -11.26 7.49
CA ILE A 63 -1.68 -10.07 6.85
C ILE A 63 -2.87 -10.51 6.01
N THR A 64 -3.99 -9.82 6.15
CA THR A 64 -5.16 -9.97 5.28
C THR A 64 -5.48 -8.63 4.66
N THR A 65 -5.57 -8.56 3.34
CA THR A 65 -5.72 -7.28 2.64
C THR A 65 -6.85 -7.38 1.63
N MET A 66 -7.65 -6.32 1.54
CA MET A 66 -8.53 -6.03 0.42
C MET A 66 -7.93 -4.86 -0.35
N ILE A 67 -7.68 -5.07 -1.64
CA ILE A 67 -7.18 -4.02 -2.54
C ILE A 67 -8.23 -3.83 -3.64
N GLY A 68 -8.73 -2.61 -3.76
CA GLY A 68 -9.59 -2.19 -4.86
C GLY A 68 -8.77 -1.38 -5.85
N PHE A 69 -8.43 -1.97 -7.00
CA PHE A 69 -7.75 -1.26 -8.08
C PHE A 69 -8.75 -0.47 -8.92
N SER A 70 -8.36 0.74 -9.32
CA SER A 70 -9.06 1.43 -10.40
C SER A 70 -8.86 0.67 -11.71
N LYS A 71 -9.82 0.79 -12.64
CA LYS A 71 -9.74 0.08 -13.93
C LYS A 71 -8.46 0.44 -14.69
N GLY A 72 -8.08 1.72 -14.73
CA GLY A 72 -6.88 2.19 -15.40
C GLY A 72 -5.60 1.61 -14.81
N HIS A 73 -5.48 1.58 -13.47
CA HIS A 73 -4.32 0.94 -12.81
C HIS A 73 -4.26 -0.56 -13.16
N TRP A 74 -5.40 -1.26 -13.14
CA TRP A 74 -5.43 -2.69 -13.45
C TRP A 74 -5.06 -3.01 -14.91
N GLU A 75 -5.54 -2.21 -15.86
CA GLU A 75 -5.29 -2.41 -17.29
C GLU A 75 -3.91 -1.89 -17.73
N HIS A 76 -3.31 -0.96 -16.97
CA HIS A 76 -2.02 -0.32 -17.25
C HIS A 76 -1.09 -0.34 -16.02
N PRO A 77 -0.65 -1.53 -15.56
CA PRO A 77 0.11 -1.66 -14.32
C PRO A 77 1.50 -1.01 -14.37
N GLU A 78 2.15 -1.02 -15.53
CA GLU A 78 3.49 -0.42 -15.71
C GLU A 78 3.46 1.10 -15.51
N ASP A 79 2.44 1.78 -16.02
CA ASP A 79 2.25 3.23 -15.82
C ASP A 79 2.01 3.54 -14.33
N ALA A 80 1.40 2.60 -13.61
CA ALA A 80 1.19 2.67 -12.18
C ALA A 80 2.42 2.27 -11.37
N HIS A 81 3.57 1.92 -11.95
CA HIS A 81 4.79 1.73 -11.19
C HIS A 81 5.34 3.05 -10.65
N GLY A 82 5.06 4.17 -11.35
CA GLY A 82 5.23 5.58 -10.96
C GLY A 82 6.46 5.89 -10.12
N ASP A 83 7.45 6.58 -10.67
CA ASP A 83 8.52 7.13 -9.83
C ASP A 83 8.04 8.43 -9.21
N LYS A 84 7.78 8.46 -7.90
CA LYS A 84 7.44 9.70 -7.19
C LYS A 84 8.52 10.78 -7.27
N ARG A 85 9.68 10.51 -7.88
CA ARG A 85 10.74 11.48 -8.17
C ARG A 85 10.82 11.86 -9.65
N ASN A 86 10.01 11.29 -10.55
CA ASN A 86 9.92 11.69 -11.94
C ASN A 86 9.08 12.97 -12.06
N PRO A 87 9.65 14.11 -12.46
CA PRO A 87 8.92 15.36 -12.60
C PRO A 87 7.82 15.30 -13.67
N GLU A 88 7.98 14.46 -14.70
CA GLU A 88 7.02 14.34 -15.80
C GLU A 88 5.68 13.74 -15.35
N ASP A 89 5.69 12.91 -14.30
CA ASP A 89 4.48 12.31 -13.72
C ASP A 89 3.59 13.36 -13.00
N TYR A 90 4.09 14.59 -12.81
CA TYR A 90 3.41 15.71 -12.14
C TYR A 90 3.01 16.86 -13.08
N ALA A 91 3.32 16.78 -14.37
CA ALA A 91 3.04 17.83 -15.37
C ALA A 91 1.62 17.72 -15.95
#